data_AF-A0A1Q7II22-F1
#
_entry.id   AF-A0A1Q7II22-F1
#
_cell.length_a   1.000
_cell.length_b   1.000
_cell.length_c   1.000
_cell.angle_alpha   90.00
_cell.angle_beta   90.00
_cell.angle_gamma   90.00
#
_symmetry.space_group_name_H-M   'P 1'
#
loop_
_entity.id
_entity.type
_entity.pdbx_description
1 polymer ?
#
loop_
_entity_poly.entity_id
_entity_poly.type
_entity_poly.pdbx_seq_one_letter_code
_entity_poly.pdbx_strand_id
1 'polypeptide(L)'
;MEKLLPQNIEAECGVLGSIIIDPEAIVQVAEFLFPDDFYRDAHRTIYEVILQLYEQREPADFITICDELERRNKLEAVGGASYITSLINQVPTSGNVEFYGRIVERNAILRRLIEAAGQIAAVAYEEEDADVALDKAEQLIFNISQRHARSDFSLLRDILSEYMNKLDQLHERRGTIVGVPTGFADLDHLTGGLQKSDLIILAARPAVGKSSMALTMAHNTAVKHQRSVAIFSLEMSKEQLVQRLLSMDAGIDQQRLRTGWIEDDEWERIVYAMGTLSEANIWIDDTAGISTVEMRSKARRLLAEHGIDLIIVDYLQLMQSVSGSGRRNENRVQEISEISRNLKGLARELNVPVLALAQLSRAVESRQSKVPQLSDLRESGCITGDTPVYLPDSGKYRPIEQLVGQKGFRVLALNTETWQLEPCTVSNAFATGYKPVYRMTTRLGRTIRTTANHQFLTLHGWQRLDALSQGDRIATLAQSDVYWDEIIAIEPDGEAEVYDLTVDELHNFVAGDIVIHNSIEQDSDVVMFIYREDVYNPETERKNIADIIVAKHRNGPVGEISLYFQASQTRFHDLELTPQVE
;
A
#
# COMPACT_ATOMS: atom_id res chain seq x y z
N MET A 1 -31.15 29.31 18.68
CA MET A 1 -29.87 30.03 18.90
C MET A 1 -28.87 29.41 17.97
N GLU A 2 -28.43 30.11 16.91
CA GLU A 2 -27.25 29.68 16.16
C GLU A 2 -26.07 29.65 17.14
N LYS A 3 -25.50 28.46 17.33
CA LYS A 3 -24.33 28.27 18.16
C LYS A 3 -23.14 28.63 17.30
N LEU A 4 -22.40 29.67 17.67
CA LEU A 4 -21.16 30.03 16.98
C LEU A 4 -20.18 28.85 17.05
N LEU A 5 -19.36 28.71 16.00
CA LEU A 5 -18.31 27.71 15.96
C LEU A 5 -17.31 27.91 17.13
N PRO A 6 -16.72 26.83 17.67
CA PRO A 6 -15.71 26.91 18.72
C PRO A 6 -14.55 27.83 18.34
N GLN A 7 -14.34 28.87 19.13
CA GLN A 7 -13.31 29.89 18.89
C GLN A 7 -12.89 30.53 20.21
N ASN A 8 -11.67 31.05 20.27
CA ASN A 8 -11.22 31.91 21.35
C ASN A 8 -10.33 33.03 20.78
N ILE A 9 -10.96 34.17 20.49
CA ILE A 9 -10.29 35.31 19.84
C ILE A 9 -9.22 35.92 20.76
N GLU A 10 -9.44 35.91 22.07
CA GLU A 10 -8.46 36.41 23.04
C GLU A 10 -7.19 35.57 23.03
N ALA A 11 -7.31 34.24 22.93
CA ALA A 11 -6.17 33.35 22.79
C ALA A 11 -5.44 33.55 21.46
N GLU A 12 -6.17 33.75 20.35
CA GLU A 12 -5.57 34.07 19.06
C GLU A 12 -4.77 35.38 19.11
N CYS A 13 -5.34 36.44 19.69
CA CYS A 13 -4.64 37.70 19.93
C CYS A 13 -3.42 37.49 20.84
N GLY A 14 -3.56 36.65 21.88
CA GLY A 14 -2.51 36.27 22.81
C GLY A 14 -1.32 35.62 22.12
N VAL A 15 -1.56 34.68 21.20
CA VAL A 15 -0.49 34.03 20.41
C VAL A 15 0.23 35.06 19.54
N LEU A 16 -0.52 35.78 18.69
CA LEU A 16 0.06 36.71 17.72
C LEU A 16 0.84 37.83 18.43
N GLY A 17 0.25 38.45 19.44
CA GLY A 17 0.91 39.52 20.18
C GLY A 17 2.14 39.03 20.95
N SER A 18 2.13 37.79 21.46
CA SER A 18 3.29 37.24 22.18
C SER A 18 4.48 37.07 21.23
N ILE A 19 4.24 36.58 20.02
CA ILE A 19 5.28 36.41 18.99
C ILE A 19 5.78 37.77 18.49
N ILE A 20 4.91 38.76 18.32
CA ILE A 20 5.31 40.10 17.89
C ILE A 20 6.20 40.79 18.95
N ILE A 21 5.92 40.57 20.25
CA ILE A 21 6.71 41.10 21.37
C ILE A 21 8.04 40.37 21.50
N ASP A 22 8.01 39.05 21.37
CA ASP A 22 9.16 38.15 21.52
C ASP A 22 9.20 37.19 20.32
N PRO A 23 9.91 37.54 19.24
CA PRO A 23 9.96 36.74 18.03
C PRO A 23 10.45 35.30 18.23
N GLU A 24 11.23 35.01 19.28
CA GLU A 24 11.71 33.65 19.58
C GLU A 24 10.59 32.74 20.09
N ALA A 25 9.49 33.31 20.59
CA ALA A 25 8.34 32.58 21.13
C ALA A 25 7.64 31.70 20.08
N ILE A 26 7.84 31.97 18.78
CA ILE A 26 7.30 31.17 17.67
C ILE A 26 7.73 29.70 17.74
N VAL A 27 8.94 29.41 18.24
CA VAL A 27 9.49 28.05 18.34
C VAL A 27 8.60 27.15 19.21
N GLN A 28 7.92 27.73 20.20
CA GLN A 28 7.07 26.97 21.13
C GLN A 28 5.72 26.57 20.52
N VAL A 29 5.30 27.18 19.41
CA VAL A 29 3.97 26.94 18.81
C VAL A 29 4.03 26.48 17.36
N ALA A 30 5.12 26.75 16.64
CA ALA A 30 5.28 26.39 15.23
C ALA A 30 5.17 24.88 14.97
N GLU A 31 5.48 24.04 15.96
CA GLU A 31 5.39 22.57 15.83
C GLU A 31 3.94 22.07 15.70
N PHE A 32 2.97 22.75 16.31
CA PHE A 32 1.60 22.21 16.43
C PHE A 32 0.48 23.17 15.97
N LEU A 33 0.78 24.45 15.76
CA LEU A 33 -0.21 25.46 15.39
C LEU A 33 0.01 25.93 13.95
N PHE A 34 -1.05 25.86 13.14
CA PHE A 34 -1.06 26.20 11.72
C PHE A 34 -1.97 27.40 11.43
N PRO A 35 -1.79 28.11 10.30
CA PRO A 35 -2.63 29.26 9.95
C PRO A 35 -4.14 28.98 9.97
N ASP A 36 -4.58 27.83 9.46
CA ASP A 36 -6.00 27.46 9.42
C ASP A 36 -6.60 27.15 10.80
N ASP A 37 -5.78 27.03 11.84
CA ASP A 37 -6.25 26.89 13.21
C ASP A 37 -6.81 28.21 13.77
N PHE A 38 -6.50 29.35 13.14
CA PHE A 38 -7.08 30.64 13.50
C PHE A 38 -8.47 30.81 12.89
N TYR A 39 -9.43 31.22 13.71
CA TYR A 39 -10.81 31.44 13.28
C TYR A 39 -10.95 32.70 12.43
N ARG A 40 -10.22 33.78 12.76
CA ARG A 40 -10.27 35.02 11.97
C ARG A 40 -9.27 34.98 10.82
N ASP A 41 -9.74 35.29 9.62
CA ASP A 41 -8.90 35.38 8.42
C ASP A 41 -7.74 36.37 8.58
N ALA A 42 -7.97 37.48 9.30
CA ALA A 42 -6.92 38.44 9.63
C ALA A 42 -5.79 37.79 10.45
N HIS A 43 -6.14 36.95 11.44
CA HIS A 43 -5.17 36.27 12.28
C HIS A 43 -4.42 35.17 11.52
N ARG A 44 -5.13 34.41 10.68
CA ARG A 44 -4.53 33.45 9.75
C ARG A 44 -3.47 34.12 8.89
N THR A 45 -3.82 35.25 8.25
CA THR A 45 -2.92 36.00 7.39
C THR A 45 -1.69 36.53 8.14
N ILE A 46 -1.87 37.04 9.36
CA ILE A 46 -0.76 37.52 10.19
C ILE A 46 0.16 36.35 10.57
N TYR A 47 -0.40 35.21 10.98
CA TYR A 47 0.38 34.03 11.36
C TYR A 47 1.14 33.41 10.18
N GLU A 48 0.55 33.40 8.97
CA GLU A 48 1.25 33.01 7.73
C GLU A 48 2.51 33.84 7.50
N VAL A 49 2.41 35.17 7.68
CA VAL A 49 3.55 36.07 7.53
C VAL A 49 4.61 35.82 8.60
N ILE A 50 4.19 35.61 9.86
CA ILE A 50 5.09 35.27 10.97
C ILE A 50 5.88 33.99 10.68
N LEU A 51 5.18 32.91 10.26
CA LEU A 51 5.83 31.64 9.92
C LEU A 51 6.84 31.81 8.79
N GLN A 52 6.49 32.59 7.77
CA GLN A 52 7.39 32.80 6.65
C GLN A 52 8.65 33.61 7.04
N LEU A 53 8.51 34.65 7.86
CA LEU A 53 9.66 35.39 8.38
C LEU A 53 10.56 34.46 9.21
N TYR A 54 9.97 33.61 10.03
CA TYR A 54 10.68 32.59 10.80
C TYR A 54 11.44 31.59 9.90
N GLU A 55 10.82 31.08 8.83
CA GLU A 55 11.49 30.22 7.83
C GLU A 55 12.67 30.92 7.14
N GLN A 56 12.55 32.23 6.90
CA GLN A 56 13.61 33.07 6.33
C GLN A 56 14.69 33.46 7.34
N ARG A 57 14.54 33.04 8.61
CA ARG A 57 15.39 33.40 9.75
C ARG A 57 15.42 34.91 10.01
N GLU A 58 14.32 35.58 9.72
CA GLU A 58 14.09 36.99 10.02
C GLU A 58 13.19 37.11 11.25
N PRO A 59 13.44 38.07 12.16
CA PRO A 59 12.60 38.26 13.33
C PRO A 59 11.22 38.77 12.90
N ALA A 60 10.16 38.10 13.37
CA ALA A 60 8.78 38.49 13.14
C ALA A 60 8.30 39.54 14.16
N ASP A 61 8.83 40.76 14.05
CA ASP A 61 8.45 41.90 14.89
C ASP A 61 7.41 42.80 14.19
N PHE A 62 6.96 43.85 14.89
CA PHE A 62 5.96 44.78 14.37
C PHE A 62 6.34 45.38 13.00
N ILE A 63 7.61 45.74 12.81
CA ILE A 63 8.08 46.43 11.61
C ILE A 63 8.13 45.45 10.45
N THR A 64 8.76 44.28 10.65
CA THR A 64 8.92 43.28 9.59
C THR A 64 7.59 42.68 9.14
N ILE A 65 6.65 42.47 10.07
CA ILE A 65 5.30 42.01 9.75
C ILE A 65 4.53 43.07 8.96
N CYS A 66 4.61 44.35 9.35
CA CYS A 66 3.95 45.42 8.61
C CYS A 66 4.50 45.57 7.19
N ASP A 67 5.82 45.59 7.03
CA ASP A 67 6.50 45.69 5.73
C ASP A 67 6.11 44.52 4.81
N GLU A 68 6.12 43.29 5.34
CA GLU A 68 5.78 42.11 4.55
C GLU A 68 4.29 42.06 4.17
N LEU A 69 3.39 42.50 5.06
CA LEU A 69 1.96 42.61 4.76
C LEU A 69 1.68 43.73 3.74
N GLU A 70 2.41 44.84 3.79
CA GLU A 70 2.29 45.94 2.84
C GLU A 70 2.79 45.51 1.45
N ARG A 71 3.94 44.82 1.38
CA ARG A 71 4.48 44.23 0.15
C ARG A 71 3.49 43.29 -0.54
N ARG A 72 2.65 42.59 0.24
CA ARG A 72 1.59 41.69 -0.25
C ARG A 72 0.25 42.37 -0.55
N ASN A 73 0.13 43.67 -0.30
CA ASN A 73 -1.14 44.40 -0.32
C ASN A 73 -2.22 43.78 0.61
N LYS A 74 -1.80 43.17 1.73
CA LYS A 74 -2.70 42.56 2.72
C LYS A 74 -2.83 43.36 4.02
N LEU A 75 -2.02 44.40 4.22
CA LEU A 75 -1.99 45.20 5.47
C LEU A 75 -3.36 45.79 5.83
N GLU A 76 -4.06 46.40 4.87
CA GLU A 76 -5.39 46.95 5.12
C GLU A 76 -6.44 45.86 5.41
N ALA A 77 -6.31 44.69 4.76
CA ALA A 77 -7.24 43.56 4.95
C ALA A 77 -7.16 42.96 6.36
N VAL A 78 -6.01 43.07 7.04
CA VAL A 78 -5.87 42.61 8.44
C VAL A 78 -6.23 43.70 9.47
N GLY A 79 -6.66 44.89 9.01
CA GLY A 79 -7.03 46.02 9.88
C GLY A 79 -5.94 47.08 10.06
N GLY A 80 -4.88 47.03 9.26
CA GLY A 80 -3.79 48.02 9.26
C GLY A 80 -2.81 47.88 10.42
N ALA A 81 -1.79 48.74 10.42
CA ALA A 81 -0.76 48.78 11.46
C ALA A 81 -1.33 49.05 12.87
N SER A 82 -2.45 49.76 12.96
CA SER A 82 -3.16 50.00 14.22
C SER A 82 -3.71 48.71 14.83
N TYR A 83 -4.17 47.76 14.01
CA TYR A 83 -4.64 46.47 14.51
C TYR A 83 -3.49 45.63 15.08
N ILE A 84 -2.35 45.57 14.38
CA ILE A 84 -1.16 44.85 14.85
C ILE A 84 -0.66 45.45 16.17
N THR A 85 -0.66 46.78 16.28
CA THR A 85 -0.35 47.48 17.54
C THR A 85 -1.33 47.10 18.66
N SER A 86 -2.60 46.88 18.34
CA SER A 86 -3.59 46.44 19.32
C SER A 86 -3.36 45.01 19.82
N LEU A 87 -2.80 44.12 19.00
CA LEU A 87 -2.45 42.75 19.39
C LEU A 87 -1.36 42.76 20.46
N ILE A 88 -0.33 43.58 20.29
CA ILE A 88 0.76 43.78 21.26
C ILE A 88 0.21 44.21 22.62
N ASN A 89 -0.74 45.16 22.62
CA ASN A 89 -1.31 45.72 23.86
C ASN A 89 -2.29 44.78 24.58
N GLN A 90 -2.74 43.70 23.94
CA GLN A 90 -3.68 42.74 24.53
C GLN A 90 -2.99 41.59 25.26
N VAL A 91 -1.67 41.44 25.13
CA VAL A 91 -0.93 40.31 25.71
C VAL A 91 -0.51 40.62 27.14
N PRO A 92 -0.93 39.81 28.14
CA PRO A 92 -0.50 39.99 29.53
C PRO A 92 0.99 39.68 29.71
N THR A 93 1.49 38.60 29.09
CA THR A 93 2.88 38.13 29.15
C THR A 93 3.21 37.30 27.90
N SER A 94 4.36 37.53 27.25
CA SER A 94 4.80 36.74 26.09
C SER A 94 5.18 35.29 26.45
N GLY A 95 5.60 35.03 27.70
CA GLY A 95 6.01 33.69 28.16
C GLY A 95 4.92 32.62 28.23
N ASN A 96 3.65 32.96 27.97
CA ASN A 96 2.52 32.01 27.98
C ASN A 96 2.03 31.65 26.57
N VAL A 97 2.83 31.92 25.53
CA VAL A 97 2.46 31.69 24.12
C VAL A 97 2.00 30.26 23.86
N GLU A 98 2.67 29.25 24.45
CA GLU A 98 2.33 27.84 24.26
C GLU A 98 0.92 27.56 24.78
N PHE A 99 0.58 28.07 25.96
CA PHE A 99 -0.75 27.90 26.55
C PHE A 99 -1.85 28.52 25.68
N TYR A 100 -1.63 29.73 25.17
CA TYR A 100 -2.57 30.36 24.24
C TYR A 100 -2.67 29.55 22.93
N GLY A 101 -1.55 29.06 22.40
CA GLY A 101 -1.50 28.19 21.23
C GLY A 101 -2.34 26.92 21.40
N ARG A 102 -2.23 26.24 22.55
CA ARG A 102 -3.02 25.05 22.89
C ARG A 102 -4.52 25.34 22.93
N ILE A 103 -4.93 26.53 23.37
CA ILE A 103 -6.34 26.94 23.35
C ILE A 103 -6.84 27.11 21.91
N VAL A 104 -6.04 27.76 21.04
CA VAL A 104 -6.39 27.94 19.62
C VAL A 104 -6.49 26.57 18.92
N GLU A 105 -5.48 25.72 19.10
CA GLU A 105 -5.43 24.34 18.61
C GLU A 105 -6.68 23.55 19.02
N ARG A 106 -7.04 23.56 20.30
CA ARG A 106 -8.20 22.83 20.80
C ARG A 106 -9.49 23.30 20.13
N ASN A 107 -9.67 24.61 19.96
CA ASN A 107 -10.86 25.15 19.29
C ASN A 107 -10.87 24.79 17.80
N ALA A 108 -9.72 24.79 17.13
CA ALA A 108 -9.60 24.35 15.74
C ALA A 108 -9.96 22.87 15.56
N ILE A 109 -9.51 21.99 16.46
CA ILE A 109 -9.89 20.57 16.47
C ILE A 109 -11.42 20.42 16.59
N LEU A 110 -12.05 21.18 17.50
CA LEU A 110 -13.51 21.14 17.67
C LEU A 110 -14.25 21.65 16.43
N ARG A 111 -13.73 22.69 15.74
CA ARG A 111 -14.32 23.16 14.47
C ARG A 111 -14.23 22.10 13.38
N ARG A 112 -13.06 21.47 13.21
CA ARG A 112 -12.87 20.37 12.25
C ARG A 112 -13.78 19.18 12.56
N LEU A 113 -13.97 18.85 13.83
CA LEU A 113 -14.89 17.78 14.23
C LEU A 113 -16.35 18.11 13.85
N ILE A 114 -16.77 19.37 13.98
CA ILE A 114 -18.10 19.82 13.54
C ILE A 114 -18.22 19.73 12.02
N GLU A 115 -17.19 20.12 11.28
CA GLU A 115 -17.15 20.02 9.83
C GLU A 115 -17.20 18.57 9.35
N ALA A 116 -16.38 17.69 9.92
CA ALA A 116 -16.40 16.26 9.65
C ALA A 116 -17.75 15.64 10.02
N ALA A 117 -18.37 16.03 11.13
CA ALA A 117 -19.72 15.58 11.47
C ALA A 117 -20.76 15.99 10.41
N GLY A 118 -20.63 17.20 9.84
CA GLY A 118 -21.45 17.65 8.72
C GLY A 118 -21.23 16.81 7.44
N GLN A 119 -19.97 16.50 7.12
CA GLN A 119 -19.62 15.64 5.99
C GLN A 119 -20.10 14.19 6.19
N ILE A 120 -19.95 13.63 7.39
CA ILE A 120 -20.46 12.30 7.75
C ILE A 120 -21.98 12.26 7.60
N ALA A 121 -22.68 13.31 8.03
CA ALA A 121 -24.12 13.42 7.84
C ALA A 121 -24.49 13.44 6.35
N ALA A 122 -23.74 14.17 5.52
CA ALA A 122 -23.96 14.18 4.06
C ALA A 122 -23.72 12.81 3.43
N VAL A 123 -22.62 12.13 3.78
CA VAL A 123 -22.30 10.77 3.32
C VAL A 123 -23.43 9.80 3.67
N ALA A 124 -24.02 9.89 4.86
CA ALA A 124 -25.13 9.04 5.27
C ALA A 124 -26.44 9.26 4.48
N TYR A 125 -26.60 10.41 3.82
CA TYR A 125 -27.73 10.68 2.91
C TYR A 125 -27.45 10.27 1.46
N GLU A 126 -26.19 10.26 1.05
CA GLU A 126 -25.77 10.04 -0.34
C GLU A 126 -25.39 8.58 -0.64
N GLU A 127 -24.78 7.87 0.32
CA GLU A 127 -24.32 6.49 0.15
C GLU A 127 -25.42 5.46 0.47
N GLU A 128 -25.66 4.55 -0.47
CA GLU A 128 -26.62 3.46 -0.28
C GLU A 128 -26.02 2.27 0.51
N ASP A 129 -24.70 2.13 0.50
CA ASP A 129 -23.96 1.07 1.20
C ASP A 129 -23.46 1.56 2.58
N ALA A 130 -23.98 0.93 3.63
CA ALA A 130 -23.65 1.28 5.01
C ALA A 130 -22.18 1.03 5.37
N ASP A 131 -21.53 0.01 4.79
CA ASP A 131 -20.13 -0.32 5.10
C ASP A 131 -19.19 0.71 4.47
N VAL A 132 -19.50 1.16 3.26
CA VAL A 132 -18.77 2.24 2.57
C VAL A 132 -18.95 3.58 3.31
N ALA A 133 -20.17 3.89 3.74
CA ALA A 133 -20.45 5.10 4.51
C ALA A 133 -19.70 5.11 5.85
N LEU A 134 -19.67 3.97 6.56
CA LEU A 134 -18.90 3.81 7.81
C LEU A 134 -17.41 4.02 7.58
N ASP A 135 -16.85 3.44 6.52
CA ASP A 135 -15.43 3.62 6.21
C ASP A 135 -15.05 5.07 5.90
N LYS A 136 -15.87 5.76 5.09
CA LYS A 136 -15.69 7.19 4.81
C LYS A 136 -15.77 8.01 6.10
N ALA A 137 -16.70 7.68 6.99
CA ALA A 137 -16.82 8.35 8.28
C ALA A 137 -15.59 8.12 9.17
N GLU A 138 -15.09 6.88 9.24
CA GLU A 138 -13.86 6.57 9.96
C GLU A 138 -12.65 7.32 9.40
N GLN A 139 -12.50 7.40 8.07
CA GLN A 139 -11.45 8.17 7.41
C GLN A 139 -11.51 9.65 7.80
N LEU A 140 -12.69 10.26 7.77
CA LEU A 140 -12.88 11.66 8.13
C LEU A 140 -12.50 11.93 9.60
N ILE A 141 -12.85 11.03 10.51
CA ILE A 141 -12.47 11.13 11.93
C ILE A 141 -10.96 10.90 12.13
N PHE A 142 -10.39 9.92 11.43
CA PHE A 142 -8.96 9.59 11.51
C PHE A 142 -8.08 10.73 11.00
N ASN A 143 -8.48 11.41 9.92
CA ASN A 143 -7.76 12.56 9.39
C ASN A 143 -7.71 13.76 10.37
N ILE A 144 -8.66 13.85 11.32
CA ILE A 144 -8.62 14.88 12.38
C ILE A 144 -7.51 14.58 13.40
N SER A 145 -7.21 13.30 13.67
CA SER A 145 -6.16 12.90 14.62
C SER A 145 -4.77 12.86 13.98
N GLN A 146 -4.66 12.50 12.71
CA GLN A 146 -3.42 12.45 11.93
C GLN A 146 -3.14 13.77 11.21
N ARG A 147 -2.69 14.77 11.97
CA ARG A 147 -2.53 16.16 11.52
C ARG A 147 -1.38 16.42 10.50
N HIS A 148 -0.83 15.38 9.87
CA HIS A 148 0.41 15.48 9.08
C HIS A 148 0.29 15.17 7.58
N ALA A 149 -0.91 15.07 6.99
CA ALA A 149 -1.02 14.83 5.56
C ALA A 149 -2.18 15.60 4.93
N ARG A 150 -2.05 16.93 4.81
CA ARG A 150 -2.73 17.60 3.69
C ARG A 150 -1.90 17.37 2.43
N SER A 151 -2.48 16.61 1.50
CA SER A 151 -1.94 16.34 0.18
C SER A 151 -2.05 17.57 -0.73
N ASP A 152 -1.28 18.61 -0.45
CA ASP A 152 -1.00 19.67 -1.41
C ASP A 152 0.40 19.46 -2.03
N PHE A 153 0.67 20.11 -3.16
CA PHE A 153 1.98 20.08 -3.78
C PHE A 153 3.05 20.60 -2.79
N SER A 154 3.95 19.72 -2.38
CA SER A 154 5.13 20.09 -1.60
C SER A 154 6.24 20.60 -2.52
N LEU A 155 6.89 21.70 -2.15
CA LEU A 155 8.06 22.17 -2.89
C LEU A 155 9.22 21.21 -2.62
N LEU A 156 9.92 20.80 -3.68
CA LEU A 156 11.02 19.85 -3.60
C LEU A 156 12.07 20.24 -2.54
N ARG A 157 12.36 21.54 -2.37
CA ARG A 157 13.34 22.05 -1.40
C ARG A 157 12.98 21.72 0.06
N ASP A 158 11.69 21.69 0.39
CA ASP A 158 11.23 21.44 1.76
C ASP A 158 11.39 19.94 2.08
N ILE A 159 11.02 19.08 1.12
CA ILE A 159 11.23 17.63 1.16
C ILE A 159 12.72 17.29 1.24
N LEU A 160 13.56 17.97 0.45
CA LEU A 160 15.01 17.75 0.44
C LEU A 160 15.65 18.12 1.79
N SER A 161 15.16 19.16 2.45
CA SER A 161 15.67 19.58 3.77
C SER A 161 15.33 18.54 4.85
N GLU A 162 14.11 18.02 4.85
CA GLU A 162 13.69 16.92 5.73
C GLU A 162 14.47 15.63 5.44
N TYR A 163 14.66 15.30 4.15
CA TYR A 163 15.43 14.14 3.73
C TYR A 163 16.90 14.25 4.13
N MET A 164 17.50 15.45 4.09
CA MET A 164 18.88 15.66 4.51
C MET A 164 19.06 15.41 6.02
N ASN A 165 18.14 15.92 6.85
CA ASN A 165 18.14 15.62 8.28
C ASN A 165 18.03 14.11 8.56
N LYS A 166 17.21 13.40 7.76
CA LYS A 166 17.08 11.94 7.83
C LYS A 166 18.35 11.22 7.40
N LEU A 167 19.03 11.69 6.37
CA LEU A 167 20.33 11.14 5.92
C LEU A 167 21.42 11.34 6.97
N ASP A 168 21.46 12.47 7.66
CA ASP A 168 22.44 12.71 8.73
C ASP A 168 22.24 11.72 9.90
N GLN A 169 20.99 11.48 10.30
CA GLN A 169 20.66 10.45 11.30
C GLN A 169 21.05 9.03 10.86
N LEU A 170 20.90 8.70 9.57
CA LEU A 170 21.32 7.42 9.00
C LEU A 170 22.84 7.32 8.88
N HIS A 171 23.55 8.42 8.61
CA HIS A 171 25.00 8.45 8.53
C HIS A 171 25.65 8.22 9.90
N GLU A 172 25.06 8.76 10.97
CA GLU A 172 25.49 8.52 12.34
C GLU A 172 25.30 7.05 12.76
N ARG A 173 24.37 6.33 12.13
CA ARG A 173 24.04 4.92 12.39
C ARG A 173 24.44 4.01 11.22
N ARG A 174 25.72 4.03 10.84
CA ARG A 174 26.22 3.16 9.77
C ARG A 174 25.88 1.68 10.04
N GLY A 175 25.18 1.05 9.11
CA GLY A 175 24.82 -0.38 9.17
C GLY A 175 23.44 -0.68 9.75
N THR A 176 22.65 0.33 10.18
CA THR A 176 21.26 0.08 10.59
C THR A 176 20.34 -0.02 9.37
N ILE A 177 19.55 -1.09 9.35
CA ILE A 177 18.47 -1.31 8.38
C ILE A 177 17.47 -0.14 8.49
N VAL A 178 17.17 0.52 7.36
CA VAL A 178 16.29 1.70 7.31
C VAL A 178 14.83 1.30 7.48
N GLY A 179 14.43 0.21 6.82
CA GLY A 179 13.10 -0.38 6.93
C GLY A 179 12.93 -1.24 8.17
N VAL A 180 11.78 -1.91 8.27
CA VAL A 180 11.53 -2.90 9.31
C VAL A 180 12.35 -4.15 8.99
N PRO A 181 13.25 -4.60 9.90
CA PRO A 181 14.10 -5.76 9.65
C PRO A 181 13.27 -7.03 9.60
N THR A 182 13.56 -7.90 8.63
CA THR A 182 12.95 -9.25 8.51
C THR A 182 13.65 -10.26 9.43
N GLY A 183 14.88 -9.95 9.85
CA GLY A 183 15.73 -10.83 10.65
C GLY A 183 16.45 -11.90 9.84
N PHE A 184 16.51 -11.74 8.51
CA PHE A 184 17.36 -12.49 7.59
C PHE A 184 18.37 -11.54 6.98
N ALA A 185 19.66 -11.76 7.25
CA ALA A 185 20.71 -10.80 6.92
C ALA A 185 20.78 -10.49 5.42
N ASP A 186 20.73 -11.52 4.57
CA ASP A 186 20.84 -11.36 3.13
C ASP A 186 19.58 -10.71 2.53
N LEU A 187 18.39 -11.01 3.06
CA LEU A 187 17.15 -10.38 2.61
C LEU A 187 17.10 -8.90 3.01
N ASP A 188 17.50 -8.58 4.24
CA ASP A 188 17.54 -7.22 4.75
C ASP A 188 18.61 -6.39 4.03
N HIS A 189 19.72 -6.99 3.61
CA HIS A 189 20.72 -6.33 2.78
C HIS A 189 20.18 -6.07 1.36
N LEU A 190 19.49 -7.04 0.76
CA LEU A 190 18.92 -6.89 -0.59
C LEU A 190 17.79 -5.84 -0.64
N THR A 191 16.96 -5.78 0.40
CA THR A 191 15.74 -4.93 0.44
C THR A 191 15.92 -3.63 1.23
N GLY A 192 16.97 -3.51 2.04
CA GLY A 192 17.10 -2.43 3.03
C GLY A 192 16.09 -2.55 4.19
N GLY A 193 15.52 -3.74 4.40
CA GLY A 193 14.35 -4.00 5.26
C GLY A 193 13.03 -3.68 4.58
N LEU A 194 11.92 -4.04 5.22
CA LEU A 194 10.56 -3.76 4.72
C LEU A 194 10.26 -2.27 4.86
N GLN A 195 10.12 -1.56 3.74
CA GLN A 195 9.95 -0.11 3.74
C GLN A 195 8.52 0.29 4.12
N LYS A 196 8.41 1.43 4.81
CA LYS A 196 7.11 2.03 5.14
C LYS A 196 6.34 2.38 3.87
N SER A 197 5.02 2.26 3.93
CA SER A 197 4.11 2.51 2.81
C SER A 197 4.20 1.51 1.65
N ASP A 198 5.05 0.49 1.72
CA ASP A 198 5.15 -0.54 0.69
C ASP A 198 4.16 -1.69 0.92
N LEU A 199 3.61 -2.19 -0.19
CA LEU A 199 2.91 -3.46 -0.27
C LEU A 199 3.88 -4.52 -0.78
N ILE A 200 4.15 -5.51 0.07
CA ILE A 200 5.04 -6.63 -0.19
C ILE A 200 4.19 -7.89 -0.39
N ILE A 201 4.26 -8.51 -1.56
CA ILE A 201 3.59 -9.79 -1.83
C ILE A 201 4.59 -10.93 -1.65
N LEU A 202 4.29 -11.87 -0.77
CA LEU A 202 5.02 -13.13 -0.62
C LEU A 202 4.18 -14.29 -1.13
N ALA A 203 4.63 -14.89 -2.24
CA ALA A 203 3.86 -15.89 -2.96
C ALA A 203 4.56 -17.24 -3.02
N ALA A 204 3.81 -18.32 -2.81
CA ALA A 204 4.34 -19.67 -2.95
C ALA A 204 3.22 -20.67 -3.30
N ARG A 205 3.61 -21.87 -3.73
CA ARG A 205 2.69 -23.01 -3.80
C ARG A 205 2.34 -23.52 -2.39
N PRO A 206 1.20 -24.22 -2.23
CA PRO A 206 0.86 -24.89 -0.97
C PRO A 206 2.01 -25.77 -0.45
N ALA A 207 2.14 -25.84 0.87
CA ALA A 207 3.15 -26.63 1.59
C ALA A 207 4.64 -26.22 1.40
N VAL A 208 4.95 -25.21 0.57
CA VAL A 208 6.34 -24.73 0.40
C VAL A 208 6.85 -24.00 1.65
N GLY A 209 5.97 -23.33 2.41
CA GLY A 209 6.33 -22.65 3.66
C GLY A 209 6.00 -21.16 3.73
N LYS A 210 5.03 -20.68 2.94
CA LYS A 210 4.59 -19.27 2.93
C LYS A 210 4.26 -18.71 4.31
N SER A 211 3.33 -19.33 5.03
CA SER A 211 2.94 -18.91 6.39
C SER A 211 4.09 -19.08 7.40
N SER A 212 4.94 -20.09 7.21
CA SER A 212 6.14 -20.31 8.02
C SER A 212 7.16 -19.17 7.88
N MET A 213 7.39 -18.72 6.65
CA MET A 213 8.27 -17.58 6.37
C MET A 213 7.72 -16.31 7.00
N ALA A 214 6.43 -16.03 6.78
CA ALA A 214 5.77 -14.85 7.34
C ALA A 214 5.79 -14.83 8.87
N LEU A 215 5.51 -15.97 9.52
CA LEU A 215 5.60 -16.09 10.98
C LEU A 215 7.03 -15.97 11.49
N THR A 216 8.02 -16.49 10.76
CA THR A 216 9.42 -16.34 11.14
C THR A 216 9.85 -14.86 11.09
N MET A 217 9.43 -14.14 10.05
CA MET A 217 9.62 -12.69 9.97
C MET A 217 8.92 -11.99 11.15
N ALA A 218 7.65 -12.29 11.41
CA ALA A 218 6.89 -11.71 12.51
C ALA A 218 7.58 -11.91 13.87
N HIS A 219 8.03 -13.14 14.12
CA HIS A 219 8.77 -13.51 15.32
C HIS A 219 10.08 -12.72 15.42
N ASN A 220 10.91 -12.71 14.38
CA ASN A 220 12.17 -11.97 14.39
C ASN A 220 11.94 -10.45 14.62
N THR A 221 10.99 -9.86 13.89
CA THR A 221 10.64 -8.44 13.99
C THR A 221 10.19 -8.06 15.40
N ALA A 222 9.31 -8.86 16.01
CA ALA A 222 8.76 -8.56 17.32
C ALA A 222 9.72 -8.93 18.47
N VAL A 223 10.33 -10.11 18.42
CA VAL A 223 11.16 -10.64 19.52
C VAL A 223 12.58 -10.10 19.45
N LYS A 224 13.25 -10.15 18.29
CA LYS A 224 14.65 -9.72 18.17
C LYS A 224 14.79 -8.20 18.04
N HIS A 225 13.85 -7.55 17.36
CA HIS A 225 13.92 -6.12 17.05
C HIS A 225 12.92 -5.26 17.82
N GLN A 226 12.12 -5.86 18.71
CA GLN A 226 11.18 -5.18 19.61
C GLN A 226 10.21 -4.25 18.87
N ARG A 227 9.74 -4.67 17.69
CA ARG A 227 8.77 -3.95 16.85
C ARG A 227 7.36 -4.50 17.00
N SER A 228 6.36 -3.66 16.74
CA SER A 228 4.95 -4.05 16.84
C SER A 228 4.47 -4.66 15.52
N VAL A 229 3.91 -5.88 15.57
CA VAL A 229 3.46 -6.63 14.40
C VAL A 229 1.97 -6.99 14.55
N ALA A 230 1.17 -6.67 13.54
CA ALA A 230 -0.21 -7.12 13.43
C ALA A 230 -0.32 -8.25 12.40
N ILE A 231 -1.00 -9.34 12.76
CA ILE A 231 -1.20 -10.53 11.91
C ILE A 231 -2.70 -10.75 11.73
N PHE A 232 -3.17 -10.64 10.49
CA PHE A 232 -4.51 -11.06 10.07
C PHE A 232 -4.42 -12.45 9.45
N SER A 233 -4.91 -13.45 10.17
CA SER A 233 -4.84 -14.87 9.82
C SER A 233 -6.20 -15.40 9.37
N LEU A 234 -6.37 -15.56 8.08
CA LEU A 234 -7.61 -15.98 7.43
C LEU A 234 -7.67 -17.51 7.25
N GLU A 235 -6.50 -18.17 7.23
CA GLU A 235 -6.40 -19.63 7.04
C GLU A 235 -6.25 -20.39 8.37
N MET A 236 -5.51 -19.83 9.32
CA MET A 236 -5.16 -20.50 10.58
C MET A 236 -5.81 -19.84 11.79
N SER A 237 -6.15 -20.62 12.82
CA SER A 237 -6.62 -20.07 14.09
C SER A 237 -5.48 -19.47 14.91
N LYS A 238 -5.80 -18.58 15.85
CA LYS A 238 -4.85 -18.01 16.82
C LYS A 238 -4.05 -19.08 17.55
N GLU A 239 -4.69 -20.16 17.99
CA GLU A 239 -4.04 -21.25 18.72
C GLU A 239 -2.99 -21.96 17.86
N GLN A 240 -3.28 -22.16 16.57
CA GLN A 240 -2.33 -22.78 15.64
C GLN A 240 -1.12 -21.87 15.39
N LEU A 241 -1.32 -20.55 15.30
CA LEU A 241 -0.23 -19.58 15.17
C LEU A 241 0.65 -19.53 16.42
N VAL A 242 0.02 -19.44 17.60
CA VAL A 242 0.74 -19.45 18.90
C VAL A 242 1.55 -20.73 19.05
N GLN A 243 0.98 -21.89 18.70
CA GLN A 243 1.71 -23.16 18.75
C GLN A 243 2.95 -23.16 17.85
N ARG A 244 2.85 -22.56 16.66
CA ARG A 244 4.01 -22.43 15.76
C ARG A 244 5.05 -21.47 16.32
N LEU A 245 4.65 -20.30 16.82
CA LEU A 245 5.57 -19.35 17.46
C LEU A 245 6.30 -19.98 18.65
N LEU A 246 5.58 -20.74 19.48
CA LEU A 246 6.17 -21.46 20.61
C LEU A 246 7.15 -22.54 20.15
N SER A 247 6.80 -23.30 19.11
CA SER A 247 7.70 -24.29 18.50
C SER A 247 8.99 -23.66 17.96
N MET A 248 8.87 -22.51 17.28
CA MET A 248 9.98 -21.74 16.74
C MET A 248 10.90 -21.20 17.84
N ASP A 249 10.33 -20.65 18.91
CA ASP A 249 11.07 -19.97 19.98
C ASP A 249 11.66 -20.97 20.99
N ALA A 250 10.87 -21.95 21.45
CA ALA A 250 11.35 -22.99 22.36
C ALA A 250 12.29 -23.98 21.65
N GLY A 251 12.23 -24.07 20.32
CA GLY A 251 13.03 -24.99 19.52
C GLY A 251 12.60 -26.46 19.62
N ILE A 252 11.29 -26.70 19.82
CA ILE A 252 10.70 -28.03 20.00
C ILE A 252 9.89 -28.37 18.75
N ASP A 253 9.91 -29.65 18.36
CA ASP A 253 9.13 -30.13 17.22
C ASP A 253 7.62 -29.84 17.36
N GLN A 254 7.02 -29.33 16.29
CA GLN A 254 5.64 -28.90 16.27
C GLN A 254 4.65 -30.06 16.45
N GLN A 255 4.93 -31.25 15.92
CA GLN A 255 4.09 -32.43 16.10
C GLN A 255 4.12 -32.86 17.56
N ARG A 256 5.30 -32.86 18.19
CA ARG A 256 5.49 -33.21 19.61
C ARG A 256 4.74 -32.25 20.53
N LEU A 257 4.85 -30.94 20.28
CA LEU A 257 4.07 -29.94 21.01
C LEU A 257 2.56 -30.16 20.84
N ARG A 258 2.11 -30.60 19.65
CA ARG A 258 0.69 -30.83 19.38
C ARG A 258 0.15 -32.10 20.02
N THR A 259 0.95 -33.15 20.11
CA THR A 259 0.57 -34.41 20.77
C THR A 259 0.80 -34.37 22.28
N GLY A 260 1.43 -33.30 22.80
CA GLY A 260 1.77 -33.17 24.21
C GLY A 260 2.95 -34.06 24.63
N TRP A 261 3.77 -34.53 23.68
CA TRP A 261 4.92 -35.38 23.95
C TRP A 261 6.16 -34.54 24.25
N ILE A 262 6.15 -33.93 25.43
CA ILE A 262 7.16 -32.98 25.94
C ILE A 262 7.98 -33.68 27.02
N GLU A 263 9.30 -33.62 26.90
CA GLU A 263 10.23 -34.15 27.91
C GLU A 263 10.36 -33.19 29.10
N ASP A 264 10.75 -33.71 30.27
CA ASP A 264 10.78 -32.92 31.52
C ASP A 264 11.72 -31.71 31.44
N ASP A 265 12.83 -31.82 30.71
CA ASP A 265 13.81 -30.74 30.47
C ASP A 265 13.36 -29.75 29.37
N GLU A 266 12.45 -30.16 28.48
CA GLU A 266 11.88 -29.28 27.47
C GLU A 266 10.85 -28.30 28.05
N TRP A 267 10.25 -28.62 29.20
CA TRP A 267 9.30 -27.73 29.88
C TRP A 267 9.93 -26.40 30.28
N GLU A 268 11.19 -26.39 30.73
CA GLU A 268 11.88 -25.15 31.08
C GLU A 268 12.04 -24.24 29.85
N ARG A 269 12.36 -24.81 28.68
CA ARG A 269 12.46 -24.10 27.41
C ARG A 269 11.12 -23.53 26.97
N ILE A 270 10.03 -24.27 27.15
CA ILE A 270 8.67 -23.80 26.86
C ILE A 270 8.31 -22.60 27.74
N VAL A 271 8.55 -22.70 29.05
CA VAL A 271 8.24 -21.61 29.99
C VAL A 271 9.04 -20.35 29.65
N TYR A 272 10.32 -20.49 29.33
CA TYR A 272 11.16 -19.38 28.87
C TYR A 272 10.62 -18.74 27.59
N ALA A 273 10.24 -19.58 26.61
CA ALA A 273 9.67 -19.11 25.35
C ALA A 273 8.33 -18.40 25.54
N MET A 274 7.48 -18.90 26.45
CA MET A 274 6.22 -18.23 26.80
C MET A 274 6.46 -16.85 27.42
N GLY A 275 7.47 -16.71 28.28
CA GLY A 275 7.88 -15.41 28.82
C GLY A 275 8.30 -14.44 27.72
N THR A 276 9.19 -14.90 26.84
CA THR A 276 9.69 -14.11 25.70
C THR A 276 8.56 -13.68 24.75
N LEU A 277 7.66 -14.60 24.40
CA LEU A 277 6.52 -14.31 23.52
C LEU A 277 5.46 -13.42 24.19
N SER A 278 5.31 -13.48 25.53
CA SER A 278 4.38 -12.62 26.26
C SER A 278 4.82 -11.15 26.30
N GLU A 279 6.12 -10.88 26.17
CA GLU A 279 6.68 -9.53 26.07
C GLU A 279 6.70 -9.00 24.62
N ALA A 280 6.50 -9.88 23.64
CA ALA A 280 6.53 -9.52 22.23
C ALA A 280 5.23 -8.80 21.82
N ASN A 281 5.37 -7.69 21.07
CA ASN A 281 4.23 -6.92 20.56
C ASN A 281 3.64 -7.55 19.28
N ILE A 282 3.09 -8.76 19.40
CA ILE A 282 2.41 -9.47 18.30
C ILE A 282 0.90 -9.47 18.54
N TRP A 283 0.16 -8.83 17.66
CA TRP A 283 -1.30 -8.75 17.68
C TRP A 283 -1.89 -9.67 16.63
N ILE A 284 -2.82 -10.56 17.00
CA ILE A 284 -3.38 -11.55 16.07
C ILE A 284 -4.89 -11.36 15.95
N ASP A 285 -5.39 -11.36 14.71
CA ASP A 285 -6.80 -11.46 14.38
C ASP A 285 -7.01 -12.66 13.44
N ASP A 286 -7.89 -13.60 13.84
CA ASP A 286 -8.24 -14.80 13.07
C ASP A 286 -9.69 -14.80 12.57
N THR A 287 -10.29 -13.62 12.43
CA THR A 287 -11.65 -13.45 11.91
C THR A 287 -11.72 -13.96 10.47
N ALA A 288 -12.41 -15.09 10.28
CA ALA A 288 -12.57 -15.72 8.97
C ALA A 288 -13.38 -14.82 8.02
N GLY A 289 -12.88 -14.63 6.80
CA GLY A 289 -13.59 -13.88 5.76
C GLY A 289 -13.71 -12.37 6.03
N ILE A 290 -12.83 -11.80 6.87
CA ILE A 290 -12.79 -10.35 7.14
C ILE A 290 -12.75 -9.54 5.84
N SER A 291 -13.51 -8.45 5.79
CA SER A 291 -13.45 -7.51 4.66
C SER A 291 -12.21 -6.62 4.76
N THR A 292 -11.79 -6.02 3.64
CA THR A 292 -10.70 -5.04 3.63
C THR A 292 -11.00 -3.82 4.51
N VAL A 293 -12.28 -3.41 4.56
CA VAL A 293 -12.75 -2.30 5.39
C VAL A 293 -12.59 -2.62 6.88
N GLU A 294 -13.12 -3.76 7.34
CA GLU A 294 -13.04 -4.14 8.75
C GLU A 294 -11.58 -4.33 9.20
N MET A 295 -10.75 -4.95 8.35
CA MET A 295 -9.31 -5.07 8.59
C MET A 295 -8.66 -3.70 8.79
N ARG A 296 -8.98 -2.72 7.93
CA ARG A 296 -8.45 -1.36 8.01
C ARG A 296 -8.90 -0.66 9.30
N SER A 297 -10.17 -0.76 9.68
CA SER A 297 -10.69 -0.19 10.93
C SER A 297 -9.96 -0.75 12.15
N LYS A 298 -9.69 -2.06 12.18
CA LYS A 298 -8.93 -2.71 13.25
C LYS A 298 -7.46 -2.27 13.26
N ALA A 299 -6.82 -2.20 12.09
CA ALA A 299 -5.44 -1.74 11.97
C ALA A 299 -5.27 -0.26 12.40
N ARG A 300 -6.19 0.62 12.02
CA ARG A 300 -6.23 2.03 12.47
C ARG A 300 -6.30 2.15 13.99
N ARG A 301 -7.21 1.39 14.60
CA ARG A 301 -7.40 1.39 16.06
C ARG A 301 -6.16 0.92 16.79
N LEU A 302 -5.58 -0.18 16.33
CA LEU A 302 -4.37 -0.73 16.90
C LEU A 302 -3.16 0.22 16.75
N LEU A 303 -3.03 0.90 15.61
CA LEU A 303 -2.00 1.94 15.41
C LEU A 303 -2.17 3.11 16.40
N ALA A 304 -3.42 3.55 16.62
CA ALA A 304 -3.71 4.66 17.53
C ALA A 304 -3.48 4.33 19.01
N GLU A 305 -3.80 3.09 19.42
CA GLU A 305 -3.70 2.66 20.83
C GLU A 305 -2.30 2.15 21.22
N HIS A 306 -1.64 1.43 20.31
CA HIS A 306 -0.42 0.66 20.63
C HIS A 306 0.75 0.89 19.66
N GLY A 307 0.52 1.50 18.51
CA GLY A 307 1.51 1.59 17.43
C GLY A 307 1.67 0.26 16.67
N ILE A 308 2.00 0.34 15.38
CA ILE A 308 2.27 -0.81 14.51
C ILE A 308 3.45 -0.48 13.61
N ASP A 309 4.38 -1.42 13.47
CA ASP A 309 5.52 -1.32 12.55
C ASP A 309 5.36 -2.23 11.33
N LEU A 310 4.63 -3.34 11.41
CA LEU A 310 4.41 -4.28 10.30
C LEU A 310 3.00 -4.87 10.36
N ILE A 311 2.34 -4.98 9.20
CA ILE A 311 1.07 -5.71 9.05
C ILE A 311 1.31 -6.93 8.17
N ILE A 312 0.85 -8.10 8.60
CA ILE A 312 0.90 -9.36 7.85
C ILE A 312 -0.53 -9.84 7.57
N VAL A 313 -0.82 -10.23 6.34
CA VAL A 313 -2.13 -10.75 5.92
C VAL A 313 -1.96 -12.13 5.28
N ASP A 314 -2.47 -13.19 5.92
CA ASP A 314 -2.39 -14.58 5.44
C ASP A 314 -3.79 -15.17 5.20
N TYR A 315 -4.30 -15.36 3.98
CA TYR A 315 -3.78 -14.99 2.66
C TYR A 315 -4.85 -14.26 1.85
N LEU A 316 -4.42 -13.40 0.92
CA LEU A 316 -5.26 -12.46 0.16
C LEU A 316 -6.55 -13.07 -0.39
N GLN A 317 -6.46 -14.29 -0.91
CA GLN A 317 -7.56 -14.92 -1.62
C GLN A 317 -8.70 -15.45 -0.71
N LEU A 318 -8.64 -15.27 0.61
CA LEU A 318 -9.74 -15.58 1.55
C LEU A 318 -10.53 -14.36 2.02
N MET A 319 -10.11 -13.16 1.66
CA MET A 319 -10.87 -11.94 1.97
C MET A 319 -12.12 -11.88 1.08
N GLN A 320 -13.23 -11.41 1.64
CA GLN A 320 -14.48 -11.21 0.91
C GLN A 320 -14.58 -9.76 0.44
N SER A 321 -14.88 -9.56 -0.85
CA SER A 321 -15.40 -8.29 -1.35
C SER A 321 -16.90 -8.19 -1.06
N VAL A 322 -17.34 -6.99 -0.69
CA VAL A 322 -18.69 -6.66 -0.18
C VAL A 322 -19.79 -6.85 -1.25
N SER A 323 -19.44 -7.12 -2.51
CA SER A 323 -20.40 -7.32 -3.61
C SER A 323 -21.11 -8.69 -3.55
N GLY A 324 -22.18 -8.79 -2.76
CA GLY A 324 -23.06 -9.95 -2.70
C GLY A 324 -24.02 -10.04 -3.89
N SER A 325 -24.00 -11.18 -4.61
CA SER A 325 -25.16 -11.97 -5.11
C SER A 325 -24.86 -12.75 -6.42
N GLY A 326 -25.11 -14.07 -6.39
CA GLY A 326 -25.57 -14.80 -7.58
C GLY A 326 -24.58 -15.51 -8.54
N ARG A 327 -23.32 -15.10 -8.73
CA ARG A 327 -22.40 -15.78 -9.68
C ARG A 327 -20.98 -15.98 -9.12
N ARG A 328 -20.75 -17.15 -8.53
CA ARG A 328 -19.63 -17.45 -7.60
C ARG A 328 -18.21 -17.61 -8.19
N ASN A 329 -18.01 -17.61 -9.51
CA ASN A 329 -16.69 -17.88 -10.11
C ASN A 329 -16.11 -16.72 -10.94
N GLU A 330 -16.90 -15.70 -11.29
CA GLU A 330 -16.49 -14.66 -12.25
C GLU A 330 -15.76 -13.46 -11.58
N ASN A 331 -16.03 -13.19 -10.30
CA ASN A 331 -15.52 -12.00 -9.57
C ASN A 331 -14.14 -12.14 -8.92
N ARG A 332 -13.52 -13.33 -8.88
CA ARG A 332 -12.38 -13.57 -7.97
C ARG A 332 -11.08 -12.85 -8.37
N VAL A 333 -10.82 -12.71 -9.66
CA VAL A 333 -9.63 -12.00 -10.18
C VAL A 333 -9.74 -10.49 -9.93
N GLN A 334 -10.95 -9.95 -10.11
CA GLN A 334 -11.26 -8.55 -9.84
C GLN A 334 -11.17 -8.27 -8.33
N GLU A 335 -11.74 -9.15 -7.51
CA GLU A 335 -11.66 -9.12 -6.06
C GLU A 335 -10.20 -9.09 -5.57
N ILE A 336 -9.31 -9.94 -6.12
CA ILE A 336 -7.88 -9.93 -5.74
C ILE A 336 -7.19 -8.61 -6.15
N SER A 337 -7.52 -8.05 -7.31
CA SER A 337 -6.97 -6.75 -7.75
C SER A 337 -7.44 -5.61 -6.83
N GLU A 338 -8.73 -5.57 -6.50
CA GLU A 338 -9.31 -4.60 -5.57
C GLU A 338 -8.71 -4.73 -4.16
N ILE A 339 -8.55 -5.96 -3.66
CA ILE A 339 -7.89 -6.24 -2.38
C ILE A 339 -6.45 -5.70 -2.39
N SER A 340 -5.69 -5.96 -3.45
CA SER A 340 -4.31 -5.49 -3.58
C SER A 340 -4.22 -3.96 -3.54
N ARG A 341 -5.09 -3.25 -4.28
CA ARG A 341 -5.17 -1.78 -4.23
C ARG A 341 -5.54 -1.27 -2.85
N ASN A 342 -6.53 -1.87 -2.21
CA ASN A 342 -6.97 -1.50 -0.86
C ASN A 342 -5.85 -1.68 0.17
N LEU A 343 -5.07 -2.76 0.07
CA LEU A 343 -3.92 -3.00 0.95
C LEU A 343 -2.76 -2.04 0.68
N LYS A 344 -2.54 -1.66 -0.58
CA LYS A 344 -1.57 -0.59 -0.90
C LYS A 344 -2.03 0.76 -0.34
N GLY A 345 -3.34 1.05 -0.41
CA GLY A 345 -3.95 2.19 0.25
C GLY A 345 -3.70 2.17 1.76
N LEU A 346 -3.98 1.04 2.41
CA LEU A 346 -3.73 0.82 3.84
C LEU A 346 -2.26 1.06 4.21
N ALA A 347 -1.32 0.50 3.44
CA ALA A 347 0.12 0.66 3.67
C ALA A 347 0.53 2.14 3.67
N ARG A 348 0.08 2.88 2.66
CA ARG A 348 0.35 4.32 2.51
C ARG A 348 -0.31 5.15 3.60
N GLU A 349 -1.57 4.86 3.90
CA GLU A 349 -2.37 5.59 4.89
C GLU A 349 -1.77 5.45 6.29
N LEU A 350 -1.39 4.23 6.69
CA LEU A 350 -0.82 3.96 8.00
C LEU A 350 0.69 4.20 8.06
N ASN A 351 1.33 4.47 6.93
CA ASN A 351 2.79 4.59 6.79
C ASN A 351 3.55 3.39 7.37
N VAL A 352 3.06 2.18 7.05
CA VAL A 352 3.53 0.89 7.58
C VAL A 352 3.68 -0.12 6.43
N PRO A 353 4.74 -0.96 6.40
CA PRO A 353 4.82 -2.06 5.45
C PRO A 353 3.68 -3.06 5.63
N VAL A 354 3.07 -3.48 4.53
CA VAL A 354 2.05 -4.54 4.51
C VAL A 354 2.61 -5.75 3.76
N LEU A 355 2.83 -6.86 4.48
CA LEU A 355 3.22 -8.16 3.94
C LEU A 355 1.98 -9.02 3.67
N ALA A 356 1.60 -9.13 2.41
CA ALA A 356 0.47 -9.90 1.95
C ALA A 356 0.90 -11.26 1.41
N LEU A 357 0.32 -12.34 1.94
CA LEU A 357 0.61 -13.69 1.49
C LEU A 357 -0.32 -14.07 0.34
N ALA A 358 0.24 -14.59 -0.75
CA ALA A 358 -0.51 -15.02 -1.93
C ALA A 358 -0.22 -16.48 -2.28
N GLN A 359 -1.24 -17.23 -2.68
CA GLN A 359 -1.03 -18.57 -3.23
C GLN A 359 -0.81 -18.53 -4.74
N LEU A 360 0.16 -19.31 -5.25
CA LEU A 360 0.42 -19.46 -6.68
C LEU A 360 -0.53 -20.47 -7.36
N SER A 361 -0.78 -20.26 -8.65
CA SER A 361 -1.56 -21.18 -9.48
C SER A 361 -0.92 -22.56 -9.58
N ARG A 362 -1.70 -23.60 -9.92
CA ARG A 362 -1.18 -24.95 -10.14
C ARG A 362 -0.36 -25.08 -11.45
N ALA A 363 -0.45 -24.09 -12.35
CA ALA A 363 0.21 -24.12 -13.66
C ALA A 363 1.75 -24.14 -13.58
N VAL A 364 2.31 -23.70 -12.45
CA VAL A 364 3.75 -23.80 -12.15
C VAL A 364 4.25 -25.25 -12.24
N GLU A 365 3.43 -26.22 -11.84
CA GLU A 365 3.82 -27.62 -11.74
C GLU A 365 3.91 -28.32 -13.10
N SER A 366 3.18 -27.83 -14.10
CA SER A 366 3.19 -28.37 -15.47
C SER A 366 4.36 -27.87 -16.32
N ARG A 367 5.09 -26.85 -15.86
CA ARG A 367 6.27 -26.32 -16.58
C ARG A 367 7.49 -27.22 -16.36
N GLN A 368 8.39 -27.26 -17.34
CA GLN A 368 9.69 -27.94 -17.18
C GLN A 368 10.50 -27.33 -16.02
N SER A 369 10.59 -25.99 -15.98
CA SER A 369 11.11 -25.28 -14.81
C SER A 369 9.95 -24.94 -13.88
N LYS A 370 10.04 -25.43 -12.64
CA LYS A 370 9.04 -25.19 -11.58
C LYS A 370 9.36 -23.96 -10.73
N VAL A 371 10.39 -23.19 -11.11
CA VAL A 371 10.75 -21.94 -10.44
C VAL A 371 9.63 -20.91 -10.69
N PRO A 372 9.03 -20.33 -9.64
CA PRO A 372 7.99 -19.32 -9.77
C PRO A 372 8.47 -18.06 -10.51
N GLN A 373 7.55 -17.45 -11.24
CA GLN A 373 7.76 -16.24 -12.01
C GLN A 373 6.59 -15.27 -11.79
N LEU A 374 6.77 -14.00 -12.14
CA LEU A 374 5.72 -12.99 -12.01
C LEU A 374 4.41 -13.38 -12.73
N SER A 375 4.52 -14.14 -13.82
CA SER A 375 3.35 -14.69 -14.52
C SER A 375 2.54 -15.72 -13.72
N ASP A 376 3.07 -16.28 -12.65
CA ASP A 376 2.38 -17.31 -11.85
C ASP A 376 1.51 -16.75 -10.74
N LEU A 377 1.75 -15.50 -10.36
CA LEU A 377 0.84 -14.67 -9.55
C LEU A 377 -0.36 -14.18 -10.37
N ARG A 378 -0.24 -14.24 -11.69
CA ARG A 378 -1.26 -13.75 -12.61
C ARG A 378 -2.27 -14.85 -12.86
N GLU A 379 -3.51 -14.53 -12.55
CA GLU A 379 -4.66 -15.20 -13.16
C GLU A 379 -5.13 -14.48 -14.44
N SER A 380 -4.45 -13.40 -14.86
CA SER A 380 -4.74 -12.63 -16.07
C SER A 380 -4.34 -13.39 -17.34
N GLY A 381 -5.16 -13.27 -18.38
CA GLY A 381 -4.86 -13.85 -19.68
C GLY A 381 -3.84 -13.05 -20.47
N CYS A 382 -3.37 -13.67 -21.56
CA CYS A 382 -2.31 -13.14 -22.41
C CYS A 382 -2.77 -13.17 -23.87
N ILE A 383 -2.18 -12.33 -24.71
CA ILE A 383 -2.51 -12.19 -26.13
C ILE A 383 -1.40 -12.75 -27.02
N THR A 384 -1.74 -13.17 -28.22
CA THR A 384 -0.75 -13.71 -29.19
C THR A 384 0.14 -12.61 -29.78
N GLY A 385 1.36 -12.99 -30.20
CA GLY A 385 2.39 -12.05 -30.68
C GLY A 385 1.99 -11.17 -31.86
N ASP A 386 1.12 -11.68 -32.74
CA ASP A 386 0.60 -10.97 -33.91
C ASP A 386 -0.43 -9.89 -33.55
N THR A 387 -0.88 -9.82 -32.30
CA THR A 387 -1.90 -8.87 -31.86
C THR A 387 -1.38 -7.43 -31.98
N PRO A 388 -2.06 -6.56 -32.75
CA PRO A 388 -1.60 -5.20 -32.98
C PRO A 388 -1.95 -4.28 -31.80
N VAL A 389 -0.95 -3.54 -31.31
CA VAL A 389 -1.09 -2.52 -30.26
C VAL A 389 -0.85 -1.14 -30.87
N TYR A 390 -1.76 -0.20 -30.62
CA TYR A 390 -1.64 1.16 -31.12
C TYR A 390 -0.70 2.00 -30.26
N LEU A 391 0.29 2.63 -30.89
CA LEU A 391 1.24 3.52 -30.24
C LEU A 391 0.90 4.98 -30.55
N PRO A 392 0.24 5.73 -29.64
CA PRO A 392 -0.20 7.10 -29.87
C PRO A 392 0.93 8.06 -30.25
N ASP A 393 2.15 7.84 -29.72
CA ASP A 393 3.32 8.67 -30.03
C ASP A 393 3.76 8.61 -31.49
N SER A 394 3.56 7.47 -32.12
CA SER A 394 3.99 7.21 -33.50
C SER A 394 2.85 7.17 -34.50
N GLY A 395 1.60 7.13 -34.02
CA GLY A 395 0.40 6.98 -34.84
C GLY A 395 0.34 5.64 -35.60
N LYS A 396 0.99 4.59 -35.09
CA LYS A 396 1.14 3.30 -35.78
C LYS A 396 0.76 2.14 -34.87
N TYR A 397 0.25 1.08 -35.49
CA TYR A 397 0.12 -0.22 -34.84
C TYR A 397 1.41 -1.01 -34.95
N ARG A 398 1.79 -1.69 -33.88
CA ARG A 398 2.88 -2.68 -33.87
C ARG A 398 2.40 -3.97 -33.21
N PRO A 399 2.77 -5.16 -33.75
CA PRO A 399 2.55 -6.42 -33.06
C PRO A 399 3.21 -6.41 -31.69
N ILE A 400 2.54 -6.96 -30.68
CA ILE A 400 3.03 -6.95 -29.29
C ILE A 400 4.38 -7.66 -29.14
N GLU A 401 4.66 -8.70 -29.93
CA GLU A 401 5.95 -9.40 -29.92
C GLU A 401 7.13 -8.46 -30.23
N GLN A 402 6.90 -7.43 -31.05
CA GLN A 402 7.94 -6.45 -31.42
C GLN A 402 8.14 -5.37 -30.35
N LEU A 403 7.30 -5.33 -29.33
CA LEU A 403 7.40 -4.41 -28.21
C LEU A 403 8.14 -5.04 -27.03
N VAL A 404 8.39 -6.36 -27.05
CA VAL A 404 9.08 -7.08 -25.98
C VAL A 404 10.45 -6.48 -25.70
N GLY A 405 10.74 -6.26 -24.40
CA GLY A 405 11.99 -5.67 -23.93
C GLY A 405 12.07 -4.14 -24.07
N GLN A 406 11.10 -3.48 -24.71
CA GLN A 406 10.99 -2.02 -24.70
C GLN A 406 10.24 -1.54 -23.45
N LYS A 407 10.59 -0.34 -22.98
CA LYS A 407 9.99 0.30 -21.81
C LYS A 407 9.76 1.79 -22.08
N GLY A 408 8.81 2.40 -21.38
CA GLY A 408 8.56 3.85 -21.41
C GLY A 408 7.87 4.35 -22.68
N PHE A 409 7.32 3.46 -23.51
CA PHE A 409 6.46 3.84 -24.63
C PHE A 409 5.00 3.95 -24.17
N ARG A 410 4.17 4.72 -24.88
CA ARG A 410 2.75 4.85 -24.53
C ARG A 410 1.86 3.96 -25.38
N VAL A 411 0.75 3.52 -24.79
CA VAL A 411 -0.37 2.82 -25.44
C VAL A 411 -1.68 3.49 -25.04
N LEU A 412 -2.76 3.25 -25.78
CA LEU A 412 -4.08 3.70 -25.35
C LEU A 412 -4.63 2.76 -24.28
N ALA A 413 -5.20 3.34 -23.22
CA ALA A 413 -5.97 2.66 -22.19
C ALA A 413 -7.29 3.41 -21.98
N LEU A 414 -8.32 2.70 -21.54
CA LEU A 414 -9.61 3.28 -21.22
C LEU A 414 -9.66 3.67 -19.75
N ASN A 415 -9.91 4.95 -19.46
CA ASN A 415 -10.23 5.38 -18.12
C ASN A 415 -11.71 5.04 -17.85
N THR A 416 -11.97 4.10 -16.94
CA THR A 416 -13.34 3.63 -16.65
C THR A 416 -14.16 4.60 -15.81
N GLU A 417 -13.55 5.65 -15.25
CA GLU A 417 -14.24 6.72 -14.53
C GLU A 417 -14.75 7.78 -15.51
N THR A 418 -13.90 8.21 -16.44
CA THR A 418 -14.23 9.25 -17.44
C THR A 418 -14.81 8.68 -18.74
N TRP A 419 -14.66 7.38 -18.97
CA TRP A 419 -14.94 6.67 -20.23
C TRP A 419 -14.17 7.22 -21.45
N GLN A 420 -13.02 7.85 -21.20
CA GLN A 420 -12.14 8.39 -22.23
C GLN A 420 -10.90 7.52 -22.46
N LEU A 421 -10.43 7.48 -23.71
CA LEU A 421 -9.18 6.82 -24.05
C LEU A 421 -8.01 7.77 -23.78
N GLU A 422 -7.08 7.32 -22.96
CA GLU A 422 -5.94 8.11 -22.49
C GLU A 422 -4.62 7.41 -22.85
N PRO A 423 -3.58 8.14 -23.27
CA PRO A 423 -2.25 7.57 -23.47
C PRO A 423 -1.58 7.23 -22.12
N CYS A 424 -1.37 5.96 -21.83
CA CYS A 424 -0.70 5.48 -20.62
C CYS A 424 0.68 4.90 -20.93
N THR A 425 1.62 5.07 -20.00
CA THR A 425 2.99 4.57 -20.13
C THR A 425 3.05 3.07 -19.87
N VAL A 426 3.77 2.35 -20.73
CA VAL A 426 4.08 0.93 -20.55
C VAL A 426 5.41 0.79 -19.83
N SER A 427 5.36 0.23 -18.62
CA SER A 427 6.54 -0.05 -17.80
C SER A 427 7.26 -1.34 -18.22
N ASN A 428 6.55 -2.30 -18.80
CA ASN A 428 7.15 -3.55 -19.26
C ASN A 428 6.35 -4.26 -20.37
N ALA A 429 7.06 -4.93 -21.28
CA ALA A 429 6.50 -5.77 -22.34
C ALA A 429 7.29 -7.08 -22.43
N PHE A 430 6.63 -8.24 -22.34
CA PHE A 430 7.32 -9.53 -22.19
C PHE A 430 6.51 -10.71 -22.75
N ALA A 431 7.23 -11.79 -23.07
CA ALA A 431 6.65 -13.09 -23.39
C ALA A 431 6.32 -13.85 -22.10
N THR A 432 5.21 -14.60 -22.12
CA THR A 432 4.73 -15.42 -20.99
C THR A 432 4.77 -16.93 -21.29
N GLY A 433 5.33 -17.31 -22.45
CA GLY A 433 5.49 -18.69 -22.89
C GLY A 433 4.37 -19.17 -23.82
N TYR A 434 4.36 -20.48 -24.11
CA TYR A 434 3.36 -21.11 -24.97
C TYR A 434 2.13 -21.53 -24.18
N LYS A 435 0.94 -21.13 -24.62
CA LYS A 435 -0.35 -21.46 -23.98
C LYS A 435 -1.42 -21.78 -25.04
N PRO A 436 -2.46 -22.57 -24.68
CA PRO A 436 -3.66 -22.70 -25.51
C PRO A 436 -4.35 -21.35 -25.69
N VAL A 437 -4.71 -21.03 -26.92
CA VAL A 437 -5.37 -19.77 -27.30
C VAL A 437 -6.69 -20.01 -28.02
N TYR A 438 -7.55 -19.01 -27.96
CA TYR A 438 -8.86 -18.97 -28.57
C TYR A 438 -8.94 -17.71 -29.41
N ARG A 439 -9.55 -17.83 -30.59
CA ARG A 439 -9.85 -16.70 -31.47
C ARG A 439 -11.25 -16.20 -31.18
N MET A 440 -11.34 -14.94 -30.74
CA MET A 440 -12.60 -14.23 -30.62
C MET A 440 -12.80 -13.32 -31.83
N THR A 441 -13.99 -13.35 -32.42
CA THR A 441 -14.40 -12.48 -33.54
C THR A 441 -15.63 -11.69 -33.16
N THR A 442 -15.63 -10.38 -33.42
CA THR A 442 -16.76 -9.49 -33.17
C THR A 442 -17.55 -9.17 -34.45
N ARG A 443 -18.75 -8.62 -34.30
CA ARG A 443 -19.67 -8.26 -35.39
C ARG A 443 -19.10 -7.17 -36.32
N LEU A 444 -18.26 -6.26 -35.82
CA LEU A 444 -17.55 -5.30 -36.67
C LEU A 444 -16.29 -5.90 -37.34
N GLY A 445 -16.06 -7.20 -37.20
CA GLY A 445 -14.96 -7.92 -37.84
C GLY A 445 -13.63 -7.81 -37.11
N ARG A 446 -13.62 -7.32 -35.86
CA ARG A 446 -12.39 -7.32 -35.04
C ARG A 446 -12.11 -8.73 -34.59
N THR A 447 -10.83 -9.09 -34.59
CA THR A 447 -10.37 -10.40 -34.14
C THR A 447 -9.21 -10.26 -33.19
N ILE A 448 -9.21 -11.10 -32.16
CA ILE A 448 -8.11 -11.19 -31.21
C ILE A 448 -7.94 -12.64 -30.79
N ARG A 449 -6.69 -13.07 -30.63
CA ARG A 449 -6.37 -14.41 -30.15
C ARG A 449 -5.72 -14.30 -28.78
N THR A 450 -6.35 -14.92 -27.79
CA THR A 450 -5.96 -14.78 -26.39
C THR A 450 -6.11 -16.10 -25.64
N THR A 451 -5.56 -16.21 -24.45
CA THR A 451 -5.83 -17.35 -23.57
C THR A 451 -7.26 -17.30 -23.01
N ALA A 452 -7.81 -18.47 -22.66
CA ALA A 452 -9.17 -18.61 -22.10
C ALA A 452 -9.45 -17.68 -20.89
N ASN A 453 -8.45 -17.41 -20.07
CA ASN A 453 -8.55 -16.55 -18.90
C ASN A 453 -8.39 -15.04 -19.19
N HIS A 454 -8.22 -14.63 -20.45
CA HIS A 454 -8.10 -13.20 -20.78
C HIS A 454 -9.42 -12.49 -20.57
N GLN A 455 -9.37 -11.37 -19.84
CA GLN A 455 -10.55 -10.57 -19.56
C GLN A 455 -10.78 -9.48 -20.61
N PHE A 456 -12.05 -9.28 -20.92
CA PHE A 456 -12.60 -8.24 -21.80
C PHE A 456 -13.61 -7.42 -21.01
N LEU A 457 -13.63 -6.11 -21.24
CA LEU A 457 -14.59 -5.23 -20.58
C LEU A 457 -15.96 -5.41 -21.25
N THR A 458 -16.98 -5.75 -20.47
CA THR A 458 -18.38 -5.88 -20.90
C THR A 458 -19.26 -4.85 -20.18
N LEU A 459 -20.54 -4.79 -20.56
CA LEU A 459 -21.54 -3.97 -19.85
C LEU A 459 -21.71 -4.33 -18.37
N HIS A 460 -21.22 -5.51 -17.97
CA HIS A 460 -21.31 -6.03 -16.61
C HIS A 460 -19.94 -6.07 -15.91
N GLY A 461 -18.93 -5.39 -16.46
CA GLY A 461 -17.56 -5.40 -15.94
C GLY A 461 -16.64 -6.34 -16.71
N TRP A 462 -15.50 -6.69 -16.12
CA TRP A 462 -14.46 -7.49 -16.78
C TRP A 462 -14.80 -8.99 -16.75
N GLN A 463 -14.98 -9.61 -17.91
CA GLN A 463 -15.31 -11.04 -18.03
C GLN A 463 -14.24 -11.80 -18.82
N ARG A 464 -13.92 -13.02 -18.37
CA ARG A 464 -12.95 -13.90 -19.03
C ARG A 464 -13.50 -14.45 -20.34
N LEU A 465 -12.63 -14.73 -21.30
CA LEU A 465 -13.02 -15.30 -22.59
C LEU A 465 -13.79 -16.61 -22.44
N ASP A 466 -13.40 -17.47 -21.50
CA ASP A 466 -14.08 -18.75 -21.22
C ASP A 466 -15.46 -18.61 -20.55
N ALA A 467 -15.81 -17.43 -20.06
CA ALA A 467 -17.13 -17.11 -19.54
C ALA A 467 -18.02 -16.39 -20.58
N LEU A 468 -17.43 -15.91 -21.68
CA LEU A 468 -18.15 -15.20 -22.73
C LEU A 468 -18.76 -16.18 -23.74
N SER A 469 -19.89 -15.79 -24.30
CA SER A 469 -20.63 -16.53 -25.31
C SER A 469 -20.97 -15.64 -26.50
N GLN A 470 -21.37 -16.28 -27.61
CA GLN A 470 -21.92 -15.56 -28.75
C GLN A 470 -23.12 -14.71 -28.31
N GLY A 471 -23.14 -13.44 -28.70
CA GLY A 471 -24.16 -12.46 -28.32
C GLY A 471 -23.75 -11.51 -27.19
N ASP A 472 -22.73 -11.85 -26.40
CA ASP A 472 -22.18 -10.94 -25.39
C ASP A 472 -21.48 -9.74 -26.05
N ARG A 473 -21.46 -8.61 -25.34
CA ARG A 473 -20.89 -7.35 -25.86
C ARG A 473 -19.67 -6.91 -25.10
N ILE A 474 -18.62 -6.55 -25.84
CA ILE A 474 -17.33 -6.11 -25.30
C ILE A 474 -16.98 -4.70 -25.77
N ALA A 475 -16.18 -4.00 -24.97
CA ALA A 475 -15.69 -2.66 -25.27
C ALA A 475 -14.63 -2.71 -26.38
N THR A 476 -14.88 -1.92 -27.42
CA THR A 476 -14.00 -1.77 -28.58
C THR A 476 -13.78 -0.30 -28.92
N LEU A 477 -12.68 0.00 -29.60
CA LEU A 477 -12.28 1.35 -29.99
C LEU A 477 -13.31 1.98 -30.96
N ALA A 478 -13.82 3.17 -30.64
CA ALA A 478 -14.68 3.98 -31.50
C ALA A 478 -13.96 5.27 -31.95
N GLN A 479 -14.58 6.06 -32.84
CA GLN A 479 -13.99 7.32 -33.32
C GLN A 479 -13.88 8.42 -32.24
N SER A 480 -14.64 8.33 -31.13
CA SER A 480 -14.61 9.30 -30.03
C SER A 480 -14.46 8.64 -28.67
N ASP A 481 -15.23 7.58 -28.40
CA ASP A 481 -15.38 7.01 -27.05
C ASP A 481 -15.15 5.48 -27.10
N VAL A 482 -16.13 4.69 -26.68
CA VAL A 482 -16.11 3.22 -26.70
C VAL A 482 -17.35 2.69 -27.40
N TYR A 483 -17.21 1.63 -28.19
CA TYR A 483 -18.33 0.93 -28.80
C TYR A 483 -18.46 -0.49 -28.23
N TRP A 484 -19.68 -0.84 -27.80
CA TRP A 484 -20.03 -2.18 -27.33
C TRP A 484 -20.31 -3.12 -28.50
N ASP A 485 -19.28 -3.82 -28.96
CA ASP A 485 -19.35 -4.73 -30.10
C ASP A 485 -19.76 -6.13 -29.66
N GLU A 486 -20.55 -6.81 -30.48
CA GLU A 486 -21.08 -8.14 -30.16
C GLU A 486 -20.14 -9.23 -30.62
N ILE A 487 -19.92 -10.23 -29.77
CA ILE A 487 -19.14 -11.43 -30.08
C ILE A 487 -19.98 -12.32 -31.00
N ILE A 488 -19.44 -12.64 -32.17
CA ILE A 488 -20.09 -13.56 -33.13
C ILE A 488 -19.50 -14.96 -33.10
N ALA A 489 -18.26 -15.12 -32.64
CA ALA A 489 -17.60 -16.42 -32.54
C ALA A 489 -16.45 -16.40 -31.50
N ILE A 490 -16.31 -17.50 -30.76
CA ILE A 490 -15.14 -17.84 -29.94
C ILE A 490 -14.76 -19.28 -30.28
N GLU A 491 -13.57 -19.50 -30.83
CA GLU A 491 -13.13 -20.80 -31.35
C GLU A 491 -11.73 -21.15 -30.80
N PRO A 492 -11.47 -22.41 -30.41
CA PRO A 492 -10.11 -22.85 -30.09
C PRO A 492 -9.16 -22.63 -31.27
N ASP A 493 -7.98 -22.05 -31.03
CA ASP A 493 -7.02 -21.66 -32.07
C ASP A 493 -5.58 -22.15 -31.78
N GLY A 494 -5.50 -23.38 -31.24
CA GLY A 494 -4.26 -24.10 -30.97
C GLY A 494 -3.46 -23.57 -29.78
N GLU A 495 -2.15 -23.84 -29.79
CA GLU A 495 -1.19 -23.26 -28.84
C GLU A 495 -0.32 -22.22 -29.55
N ALA A 496 -0.06 -21.11 -28.87
CA ALA A 496 0.78 -20.04 -29.39
C ALA A 496 1.64 -19.45 -28.26
N GLU A 497 2.77 -18.85 -28.64
CA GLU A 497 3.51 -18.00 -27.72
C GLU A 497 2.68 -16.74 -27.44
N VAL A 498 2.53 -16.42 -26.16
CA VAL A 498 1.65 -15.34 -25.69
C VAL A 498 2.42 -14.30 -24.89
N TYR A 499 1.94 -13.08 -24.97
CA TYR A 499 2.59 -11.86 -24.55
C TYR A 499 1.63 -11.02 -23.71
N ASP A 500 2.19 -10.10 -22.92
CA ASP A 500 1.42 -9.19 -22.09
C ASP A 500 2.20 -7.87 -21.89
N LEU A 501 1.47 -6.80 -21.57
CA LEU A 501 2.01 -5.48 -21.28
C LEU A 501 1.70 -5.11 -19.84
N THR A 502 2.60 -4.37 -19.19
CA THR A 502 2.36 -3.70 -17.91
C THR A 502 2.18 -2.22 -18.19
N VAL A 503 0.95 -1.73 -18.05
CA VAL A 503 0.53 -0.35 -18.30
C VAL A 503 0.25 0.33 -16.98
N ASP A 504 0.89 1.47 -16.75
CA ASP A 504 0.76 2.21 -15.49
C ASP A 504 -0.62 2.88 -15.38
N GLU A 505 -1.09 3.10 -14.15
CA GLU A 505 -2.31 3.84 -13.78
C GLU A 505 -3.66 3.16 -14.10
N LEU A 506 -3.99 2.92 -15.37
CA LEU A 506 -5.36 2.54 -15.76
C LEU A 506 -5.60 1.03 -15.80
N HIS A 507 -4.55 0.21 -15.63
CA HIS A 507 -4.60 -1.25 -15.50
C HIS A 507 -5.37 -1.98 -16.64
N ASN A 508 -5.44 -1.37 -17.81
CA ASN A 508 -5.94 -1.96 -19.05
C ASN A 508 -5.20 -1.34 -20.23
N PHE A 509 -5.36 -1.91 -21.42
CA PHE A 509 -4.86 -1.32 -22.65
C PHE A 509 -5.67 -1.79 -23.86
N VAL A 510 -5.49 -1.11 -24.98
CA VAL A 510 -6.16 -1.46 -26.23
C VAL A 510 -5.26 -2.30 -27.13
N ALA A 511 -5.74 -3.48 -27.49
CA ALA A 511 -5.06 -4.40 -28.40
C ALA A 511 -6.07 -4.98 -29.41
N GLY A 512 -5.73 -4.98 -30.69
CA GLY A 512 -6.68 -5.38 -31.75
C GLY A 512 -7.95 -4.53 -31.76
N ASP A 513 -7.85 -3.27 -31.35
CA ASP A 513 -8.97 -2.34 -31.15
C ASP A 513 -10.02 -2.81 -30.12
N ILE A 514 -9.61 -3.68 -29.19
CA ILE A 514 -10.42 -4.21 -28.10
C ILE A 514 -9.77 -3.82 -26.77
N VAL A 515 -10.59 -3.41 -25.81
CA VAL A 515 -10.14 -3.03 -24.46
C VAL A 515 -9.93 -4.29 -23.62
N ILE A 516 -8.70 -4.52 -23.17
CA ILE A 516 -8.28 -5.73 -22.48
C ILE A 516 -7.59 -5.43 -21.15
N HIS A 517 -7.78 -6.30 -20.15
CA HIS A 517 -7.30 -6.09 -18.78
C HIS A 517 -5.78 -6.35 -18.63
N ASN A 518 -5.12 -5.63 -17.72
CA ASN A 518 -3.71 -5.85 -17.34
C ASN A 518 -3.56 -6.90 -16.21
N SER A 519 -2.42 -6.97 -15.54
CA SER A 519 -2.06 -8.00 -14.58
C SER A 519 -2.04 -7.49 -13.13
N ILE A 520 -2.49 -8.33 -12.19
CA ILE A 520 -2.68 -8.06 -10.74
C ILE A 520 -1.39 -7.61 -10.01
N GLU A 521 -0.22 -7.95 -10.54
CA GLU A 521 1.10 -7.65 -9.96
C GLU A 521 1.35 -6.15 -9.73
N GLN A 522 0.63 -5.27 -10.42
CA GLN A 522 0.99 -3.86 -10.54
C GLN A 522 1.02 -3.13 -9.19
N ASP A 523 0.06 -3.31 -8.30
CA ASP A 523 -0.08 -2.46 -7.10
C ASP A 523 0.95 -2.73 -6.00
N SER A 524 1.66 -3.86 -6.10
CA SER A 524 2.76 -4.20 -5.20
C SER A 524 4.04 -3.41 -5.51
N ASP A 525 4.80 -3.09 -4.46
CA ASP A 525 6.14 -2.49 -4.58
C ASP A 525 7.21 -3.56 -4.64
N VAL A 526 7.00 -4.66 -3.91
CA VAL A 526 7.90 -5.81 -3.86
C VAL A 526 7.10 -7.10 -4.06
N VAL A 527 7.62 -8.00 -4.90
CA VAL A 527 7.10 -9.35 -5.08
C VAL A 527 8.20 -10.35 -4.80
N MET A 528 7.95 -11.23 -3.84
CA MET A 528 8.84 -12.31 -3.43
C MET A 528 8.19 -13.66 -3.68
N PHE A 529 8.97 -14.62 -4.18
CA PHE A 529 8.56 -16.01 -4.28
C PHE A 529 9.36 -16.89 -3.34
N ILE A 530 8.73 -17.96 -2.85
CA ILE A 530 9.46 -19.06 -2.20
C ILE A 530 9.52 -20.23 -3.17
N TYR A 531 10.73 -20.68 -3.47
CA TYR A 531 10.98 -21.91 -4.20
C TYR A 531 11.75 -22.89 -3.31
N ARG A 532 11.35 -24.16 -3.36
CA ARG A 532 12.01 -25.24 -2.64
C ARG A 532 12.15 -26.42 -3.56
N GLU A 533 13.38 -26.73 -3.96
CA GLU A 533 13.64 -27.80 -4.91
C GLU A 533 13.21 -29.16 -4.36
N ASP A 534 13.44 -29.40 -3.07
CA ASP A 534 13.12 -30.65 -2.37
C ASP A 534 11.62 -31.00 -2.34
N VAL A 535 10.75 -29.99 -2.43
CA VAL A 535 9.29 -30.18 -2.57
C VAL A 535 8.93 -30.79 -3.92
N TYR A 536 9.69 -30.48 -4.97
CA TYR A 536 9.41 -30.92 -6.34
C TYR A 536 10.29 -32.06 -6.83
N ASN A 537 11.46 -32.22 -6.22
CA ASN A 537 12.44 -33.26 -6.47
C ASN A 537 12.98 -33.79 -5.12
N PRO A 538 12.36 -34.82 -4.54
CA PRO A 538 12.76 -35.37 -3.23
C PRO A 538 14.20 -35.90 -3.17
N GLU A 539 14.78 -36.25 -4.32
CA GLU A 539 16.15 -36.78 -4.44
C GLU A 539 17.20 -35.68 -4.63
N THR A 540 16.83 -34.40 -4.60
CA THR A 540 17.78 -33.29 -4.72
C THR A 540 18.80 -33.28 -3.58
N GLU A 541 20.00 -32.79 -3.86
CA GLU A 541 21.04 -32.53 -2.87
C GLU A 541 20.71 -31.28 -2.01
N ARG A 542 19.87 -30.37 -2.52
CA ARG A 542 19.46 -29.12 -1.83
C ARG A 542 18.31 -29.34 -0.85
N LYS A 543 18.42 -30.35 0.03
CA LYS A 543 17.37 -30.66 1.02
C LYS A 543 17.20 -29.52 2.03
N ASN A 544 15.96 -29.16 2.32
CA ASN A 544 15.59 -28.09 3.24
C ASN A 544 16.14 -26.70 2.86
N ILE A 545 16.63 -26.50 1.64
CA ILE A 545 17.05 -25.18 1.17
C ILE A 545 15.87 -24.54 0.44
N ALA A 546 15.60 -23.29 0.77
CA ALA A 546 14.56 -22.50 0.14
C ALA A 546 15.16 -21.25 -0.48
N ASP A 547 14.87 -21.02 -1.75
CA ASP A 547 15.24 -19.81 -2.46
C ASP A 547 14.11 -18.78 -2.32
N ILE A 548 14.46 -17.61 -1.78
CA ILE A 548 13.58 -16.44 -1.74
C ILE A 548 13.96 -15.56 -2.92
N ILE A 549 13.06 -15.50 -3.90
CA ILE A 549 13.28 -14.81 -5.17
C ILE A 549 12.54 -13.47 -5.12
N VAL A 550 13.28 -12.37 -4.98
CA VAL A 550 12.75 -11.01 -5.13
C VAL A 550 12.61 -10.74 -6.62
N ALA A 551 11.44 -11.04 -7.18
CA ALA A 551 11.18 -10.97 -8.62
C ALA A 551 10.78 -9.56 -9.09
N LYS A 552 10.26 -8.73 -8.19
CA LYS A 552 9.92 -7.32 -8.44
C LYS A 552 10.35 -6.49 -7.25
N HIS A 553 10.98 -5.35 -7.51
CA HIS A 553 11.24 -4.32 -6.52
C HIS A 553 11.21 -2.95 -7.21
N ARG A 554 10.23 -2.09 -6.87
CA ARG A 554 10.06 -0.78 -7.52
C ARG A 554 11.20 0.21 -7.22
N ASN A 555 11.76 0.12 -6.02
CA ASN A 555 12.69 1.11 -5.47
C ASN A 555 14.09 0.53 -5.15
N GLY A 556 14.38 -0.68 -5.62
CA GLY A 556 15.62 -1.39 -5.25
C GLY A 556 15.91 -2.57 -6.19
N PRO A 557 16.99 -3.33 -5.90
CA PRO A 557 17.41 -4.44 -6.74
C PRO A 557 16.47 -5.64 -6.62
N VAL A 558 16.38 -6.41 -7.71
CA VAL A 558 15.85 -7.79 -7.71
C VAL A 558 17.00 -8.76 -7.47
N GLY A 559 16.69 -9.94 -6.93
CA GLY A 559 17.72 -10.92 -6.60
C GLY A 559 17.15 -12.19 -5.99
N GLU A 560 18.04 -13.11 -5.67
CA GLU A 560 17.71 -14.38 -5.05
C GLU A 560 18.63 -14.58 -3.84
N ILE A 561 18.05 -15.06 -2.74
CA ILE A 561 18.80 -15.47 -1.55
C ILE A 561 18.37 -16.89 -1.15
N SER A 562 19.25 -17.62 -0.48
CA SER A 562 18.93 -18.97 0.00
C SER A 562 18.84 -19.00 1.51
N LEU A 563 17.80 -19.63 2.04
CA LEU A 563 17.55 -19.83 3.46
C LEU A 563 17.42 -21.33 3.77
N TYR A 564 17.66 -21.68 5.04
CA TYR A 564 17.43 -23.03 5.53
C TYR A 564 16.02 -23.14 6.15
N PHE A 565 15.23 -24.12 5.70
CA PHE A 565 13.91 -24.43 6.21
C PHE A 565 13.96 -25.60 7.20
N GLN A 566 13.81 -25.32 8.49
CA GLN A 566 13.73 -26.33 9.52
C GLN A 566 12.31 -26.89 9.65
N ALA A 567 12.06 -28.04 9.01
CA ALA A 567 10.73 -28.66 8.92
C ALA A 567 10.09 -28.99 10.28
N SER A 568 10.88 -29.44 11.28
CA SER A 568 10.36 -29.82 12.61
C SER A 568 9.74 -28.66 13.37
N GLN A 569 10.28 -27.45 13.21
CA GLN A 569 9.80 -26.22 13.85
C GLN A 569 9.01 -25.33 12.89
N THR A 570 8.91 -25.73 11.61
CA THR A 570 8.32 -24.95 10.53
C THR A 570 8.91 -23.54 10.41
N ARG A 571 10.23 -23.41 10.63
CA ARG A 571 10.97 -22.14 10.77
C ARG A 571 11.99 -21.95 9.65
N PHE A 572 12.24 -20.70 9.27
CA PHE A 572 13.35 -20.35 8.37
C PHE A 572 14.56 -19.78 9.13
N HIS A 573 15.76 -20.06 8.64
CA HIS A 573 17.03 -19.55 9.17
C HIS A 573 17.92 -19.02 8.03
N ASP A 574 18.78 -18.06 8.36
CA ASP A 574 19.89 -17.68 7.47
C ASP A 574 20.75 -18.92 7.19
N LEU A 575 21.17 -19.07 5.93
CA LEU A 575 22.05 -20.16 5.53
C LEU A 575 23.49 -19.79 5.90
N GLU A 576 23.99 -20.26 7.04
CA GLU A 576 25.40 -20.08 7.37
C GLU A 576 26.27 -20.86 6.37
N LEU A 577 26.99 -20.14 5.50
CA LEU A 577 28.12 -20.68 4.77
C LEU A 577 29.21 -21.01 5.79
N THR A 578 29.26 -22.24 6.30
CA THR A 578 30.46 -22.70 6.98
C THR A 578 31.59 -22.63 5.96
N PRO A 579 32.64 -21.81 6.14
CA PRO A 579 33.79 -21.90 5.26
C PRO A 579 34.32 -23.33 5.41
N GLN A 580 34.42 -24.05 4.30
CA GLN A 580 35.11 -25.34 4.30
C GLN A 580 36.54 -25.06 4.79
N VAL A 581 36.82 -25.50 6.02
CA VAL A 581 38.18 -25.55 6.52
C VAL A 581 38.87 -26.63 5.71
N GLU A 582 39.76 -26.23 4.80
CA GLU A 582 40.67 -27.13 4.08
C GLU A 582 41.55 -27.94 5.04
#